data_AF-V7DBF8-F1
#
_entry.id   AF-V7DBF8-F1
#
_cell.length_a   1.000
_cell.length_b   1.000
_cell.length_c   1.000
_cell.angle_alpha   90.00
_cell.angle_beta   90.00
_cell.angle_gamma   90.00
#
_symmetry.space_group_name_H-M   'P 1'
#
loop_
_entity.id
_entity.type
_entity.pdbx_description
1 polymer ?
#
loop_
_entity_poly.entity_id
_entity_poly.type
_entity_poly.pdbx_seq_one_letter_code
_entity_poly.pdbx_strand_id
1 'polypeptide(L)'
;MNVVAICFFFLGIVALLVQIYIAIRYLDEIEGLLWKSDFVSGNRKLYLHAGILGKIMRICTISTLLSTPYLFARKGLVDEAQLQNFPARMKRLLIVTWCTMCISSVAFLALGSF
;
A
#
# COMPACT_ATOMS: atom_id res chain seq x y z
N MET A 1 25.84 -10.89 7.83
CA MET A 1 24.69 -10.42 7.02
C MET A 1 25.01 -10.61 5.56
N ASN A 2 24.30 -11.52 4.90
CA ASN A 2 24.57 -11.93 3.51
C ASN A 2 24.37 -10.75 2.53
N VAL A 3 25.22 -10.63 1.50
CA VAL A 3 25.09 -9.59 0.45
C VAL A 3 23.68 -9.60 -0.17
N VAL A 4 23.11 -10.80 -0.36
CA VAL A 4 21.73 -10.99 -0.85
C VAL A 4 20.71 -10.34 0.09
N ALA A 5 20.86 -10.48 1.41
CA ALA A 5 19.96 -9.84 2.38
C ALA A 5 20.05 -8.32 2.28
N ILE A 6 21.26 -7.77 2.13
CA ILE A 6 21.47 -6.33 1.93
C ILE A 6 20.77 -5.83 0.66
N CYS A 7 20.83 -6.59 -0.44
CA CYS A 7 20.11 -6.25 -1.67
C CYS A 7 18.59 -6.18 -1.45
N PHE A 8 18.00 -7.15 -0.74
CA PHE A 8 16.57 -7.12 -0.41
C PHE A 8 16.22 -5.94 0.50
N PHE A 9 17.07 -5.61 1.46
CA PHE A 9 16.86 -4.43 2.32
C PHE A 9 16.74 -3.14 1.49
N PHE A 10 17.69 -2.89 0.60
CA PHE A 10 17.65 -1.70 -0.26
C PHE A 10 16.48 -1.72 -1.23
N LEU A 11 16.13 -2.88 -1.79
CA LEU A 11 14.95 -3.03 -2.64
C LEU A 11 13.66 -2.66 -1.91
N GLY A 12 13.51 -3.13 -0.65
CA GLY A 12 12.40 -2.78 0.22
C GLY A 12 12.34 -1.28 0.54
N ILE A 13 13.48 -0.65 0.80
CA ILE A 13 13.56 0.80 1.02
C ILE A 13 13.12 1.58 -0.22
N VAL A 14 13.57 1.20 -1.42
CA VAL A 14 13.16 1.88 -2.66
C VAL A 14 11.64 1.76 -2.84
N ALA A 15 11.07 0.57 -2.62
CA ALA A 15 9.63 0.38 -2.71
C ALA A 15 8.85 1.22 -1.68
N LEU A 16 9.36 1.34 -0.45
CA LEU A 16 8.80 2.21 0.59
C LEU A 16 8.89 3.69 0.20
N LEU A 17 10.02 4.15 -0.34
CA LEU A 17 10.18 5.55 -0.78
C LEU A 17 9.18 5.90 -1.89
N VAL A 18 8.91 4.98 -2.81
CA VAL A 18 7.88 5.16 -3.84
C VAL A 18 6.49 5.27 -3.19
N GLN A 19 6.16 4.41 -2.23
CA GLN A 19 4.89 4.51 -1.47
C GLN A 19 4.76 5.85 -0.75
N ILE A 20 5.82 6.32 -0.07
CA ILE A 20 5.84 7.62 0.62
C ILE A 20 5.63 8.76 -0.38
N TYR A 21 6.30 8.73 -1.54
CA TYR A 21 6.12 9.72 -2.58
C TYR A 21 4.65 9.77 -3.05
N ILE A 22 4.04 8.61 -3.28
CA ILE A 22 2.63 8.52 -3.67
C ILE A 22 1.72 9.03 -2.54
N ALA A 23 2.01 8.69 -1.29
CA ALA A 23 1.26 9.16 -0.12
C ALA A 23 1.24 10.68 0.00
N ILE A 24 2.37 11.33 -0.30
CA ILE A 24 2.49 12.77 -0.20
C ILE A 24 1.80 13.46 -1.38
N ARG A 25 1.92 12.90 -2.60
CA ARG A 25 1.52 13.59 -3.83
C ARG A 25 0.14 13.22 -4.36
N TYR A 26 -0.30 11.98 -4.23
CA TYR A 26 -1.50 11.45 -4.90
C TYR A 26 -2.53 10.84 -3.95
N LEU A 27 -2.29 10.83 -2.64
CA LEU A 27 -3.19 10.17 -1.68
C LEU A 27 -4.63 10.69 -1.75
N ASP A 28 -4.83 12.01 -1.80
CA ASP A 28 -6.18 12.59 -1.80
C ASP A 28 -6.95 12.23 -3.09
N GLU A 29 -6.26 12.14 -4.23
CA GLU A 29 -6.84 11.67 -5.49
C GLU A 29 -7.20 10.19 -5.43
N ILE A 30 -6.29 9.36 -4.91
CA ILE A 30 -6.48 7.91 -4.77
C ILE A 30 -7.68 7.60 -3.86
N GLU A 31 -7.82 8.33 -2.75
CA GLU A 31 -8.98 8.19 -1.88
C GLU A 31 -10.26 8.70 -2.52
N GLY A 32 -10.18 9.76 -3.34
CA GLY A 32 -11.29 10.22 -4.17
C GLY A 32 -11.80 9.15 -5.12
N LEU A 33 -10.92 8.30 -5.67
CA LEU A 33 -11.31 7.17 -6.53
C LEU A 33 -12.03 6.05 -5.75
N LEU A 34 -11.79 5.96 -4.44
CA LEU A 34 -12.32 4.93 -3.53
C LEU A 34 -13.31 5.52 -2.51
N TRP A 35 -14.00 6.60 -2.87
CA TRP A 35 -14.82 7.38 -1.93
C TRP A 35 -16.00 6.62 -1.31
N LYS A 36 -16.48 5.53 -1.92
CA LYS A 36 -17.57 4.69 -1.38
C LYS A 36 -17.04 3.55 -0.50
N SER A 37 -15.73 3.39 -0.37
CA SER A 37 -15.16 2.34 0.46
C SER A 37 -15.21 2.74 1.94
N ASP A 38 -16.00 1.99 2.71
CA ASP A 38 -16.04 2.11 4.16
C ASP A 38 -14.66 1.86 4.79
N PHE A 39 -13.87 0.94 4.22
CA PHE A 39 -12.51 0.70 4.67
C PHE A 39 -11.60 1.93 4.48
N VAL A 40 -11.63 2.55 3.31
CA VAL A 40 -10.80 3.74 3.03
C VAL A 40 -11.26 4.94 3.86
N SER A 41 -12.57 5.17 3.94
CA SER A 41 -13.16 6.23 4.76
C SER A 41 -12.84 6.04 6.25
N GLY A 42 -12.92 4.82 6.76
CA GLY A 42 -12.55 4.46 8.13
C GLY A 42 -11.07 4.73 8.43
N ASN A 43 -10.16 4.29 7.55
CA ASN A 43 -8.72 4.56 7.68
C ASN A 43 -8.41 6.06 7.62
N ARG A 44 -9.08 6.82 6.75
CA ARG A 44 -8.93 8.27 6.66
C ARG A 44 -9.28 8.96 7.98
N LYS A 45 -10.38 8.56 8.62
CA LYS A 45 -10.79 9.08 9.94
C LYS A 45 -9.79 8.70 11.03
N LEU A 46 -9.36 7.44 11.07
CA LEU A 46 -8.41 6.93 12.06
C LEU A 46 -7.08 7.71 12.04
N TYR A 47 -6.57 8.02 10.85
CA TYR A 47 -5.26 8.65 10.66
C TYR A 47 -5.32 10.16 10.41
N LEU A 48 -6.48 10.80 10.60
CA LEU A 48 -6.69 12.22 10.26
C LEU A 48 -5.69 13.16 10.95
N HIS A 49 -5.36 12.87 12.21
CA HIS A 49 -4.48 13.69 13.05
C HIS A 49 -3.02 13.22 13.08
N ALA A 50 -2.68 12.16 12.34
CA ALA A 50 -1.34 11.58 12.34
C ALA A 50 -0.37 12.23 11.33
N GLY A 51 -0.76 13.33 10.69
CA GLY A 51 0.09 14.11 9.78
C GLY A 51 0.66 13.26 8.62
N ILE A 52 1.95 13.39 8.35
CA ILE A 52 2.65 12.66 7.28
C ILE A 52 2.62 11.15 7.53
N LEU A 53 2.83 10.71 8.78
CA LEU A 53 2.73 9.29 9.13
C LEU A 53 1.33 8.75 8.83
N GLY A 54 0.29 9.53 9.11
CA GLY A 54 -1.09 9.18 8.75
C GLY A 54 -1.29 8.99 7.25
N LYS A 55 -0.68 9.84 6.41
CA LYS A 55 -0.72 9.68 4.96
C LYS A 55 -0.06 8.38 4.50
N ILE A 56 1.11 8.05 5.08
CA ILE A 56 1.83 6.82 4.77
C ILE A 56 1.00 5.59 5.17
N MET A 57 0.39 5.60 6.36
CA MET A 57 -0.47 4.49 6.80
C MET A 57 -1.66 4.29 5.87
N ARG A 58 -2.32 5.37 5.45
CA ARG A 58 -3.46 5.33 4.51
C ARG A 58 -3.07 4.77 3.15
N ILE A 59 -1.91 5.14 2.59
CA ILE A 59 -1.49 4.58 1.30
C ILE A 59 -1.13 3.09 1.42
N CYS A 60 -0.52 2.67 2.53
CA CYS A 60 -0.18 1.28 2.78
C CYS A 60 -1.44 0.41 2.90
N THR A 61 -2.46 0.89 3.61
CA THR A 61 -3.74 0.17 3.73
C THR A 61 -4.51 0.12 2.41
N ILE A 62 -4.49 1.19 1.62
CA ILE A 62 -5.05 1.18 0.25
C ILE A 62 -4.28 0.20 -0.65
N SER A 63 -2.95 0.15 -0.56
CA SER A 63 -2.15 -0.80 -1.34
C SER A 63 -2.43 -2.24 -0.94
N THR A 64 -2.66 -2.49 0.36
CA THR A 64 -3.11 -3.79 0.87
C THR A 64 -4.47 -4.16 0.29
N LEU A 65 -5.44 -3.23 0.35
CA LEU A 65 -6.78 -3.38 -0.23
C LEU A 65 -6.69 -3.74 -1.73
N LEU A 66 -5.89 -3.02 -2.50
CA LEU A 66 -5.75 -3.25 -3.94
C LEU A 66 -5.02 -4.56 -4.27
N SER A 67 -4.18 -5.06 -3.37
CA SER A 67 -3.46 -6.33 -3.53
C SER A 67 -4.34 -7.54 -3.23
N THR A 68 -5.31 -7.41 -2.32
CA THR A 68 -6.25 -8.48 -1.94
C THR A 68 -7.72 -8.02 -1.99
N PRO A 69 -8.20 -7.45 -3.11
CA PRO A 69 -9.48 -6.75 -3.18
C PRO A 69 -10.68 -7.64 -2.85
N TYR A 70 -10.61 -8.92 -3.23
CA TYR A 70 -11.65 -9.92 -2.99
C TYR A 70 -12.00 -10.07 -1.49
N LEU A 71 -11.01 -9.97 -0.58
CA LEU A 71 -11.25 -10.12 0.85
C LEU A 71 -12.08 -8.96 1.43
N PHE A 72 -11.93 -7.76 0.86
CA PHE A 72 -12.64 -6.57 1.29
C PHE A 72 -14.00 -6.47 0.62
N ALA A 73 -14.10 -6.83 -0.66
CA ALA A 73 -15.35 -6.86 -1.41
C ALA A 73 -16.34 -7.87 -0.79
N ARG A 74 -15.86 -9.08 -0.46
CA ARG A 74 -16.67 -10.10 0.23
C ARG A 74 -17.24 -9.63 1.57
N LYS A 75 -16.57 -8.69 2.24
CA LYS A 75 -17.01 -8.10 3.50
C LYS A 75 -17.87 -6.84 3.33
N GLY A 76 -18.17 -6.44 2.09
CA GLY A 76 -18.90 -5.20 1.79
C GLY A 76 -18.13 -3.92 2.11
N LEU A 77 -16.81 -4.00 2.32
CA LEU A 77 -15.98 -2.87 2.78
C LEU A 77 -15.50 -1.96 1.63
N VAL A 78 -15.68 -2.40 0.39
CA VAL A 78 -15.27 -1.70 -0.83
C VAL A 78 -16.26 -2.00 -1.94
N ASP A 79 -16.55 -0.98 -2.74
CA ASP A 79 -17.39 -1.09 -3.93
C ASP A 79 -16.57 -1.70 -5.09
N GLU A 80 -17.05 -2.83 -5.62
CA GLU A 80 -16.36 -3.54 -6.71
C GLU A 80 -16.28 -2.71 -8.00
N ALA A 81 -17.27 -1.87 -8.28
CA ALA A 81 -17.26 -1.00 -9.46
C ALA A 81 -16.15 0.06 -9.32
N GLN A 82 -15.88 0.57 -8.12
CA GLN A 82 -14.73 1.46 -7.89
C GLN A 82 -13.40 0.76 -8.15
N LEU A 83 -13.28 -0.52 -7.76
CA LEU A 83 -12.06 -1.30 -7.99
C LEU A 83 -11.81 -1.66 -9.47
N GLN A 84 -12.89 -1.81 -10.25
CA GLN A 84 -12.84 -2.07 -11.69
C GLN A 84 -12.49 -0.79 -12.47
N ASN A 85 -13.04 0.36 -12.07
CA ASN A 85 -12.77 1.65 -12.71
C ASN A 85 -11.46 2.32 -12.25
N PHE A 86 -10.78 1.76 -11.25
CA PHE A 86 -9.54 2.31 -10.73
C PHE A 86 -8.44 2.33 -11.83
N PRO A 87 -7.71 3.46 -12.03
CA PRO A 87 -6.69 3.58 -13.06
C PRO A 87 -5.64 2.46 -13.00
N ALA A 88 -5.57 1.65 -14.06
CA ALA A 88 -4.75 0.45 -14.09
C ALA A 88 -3.26 0.70 -13.80
N ARG A 89 -2.72 1.83 -14.27
CA ARG A 89 -1.32 2.21 -14.03
C ARG A 89 -1.04 2.49 -12.55
N MET A 90 -1.91 3.27 -11.91
CA MET A 90 -1.78 3.59 -10.48
C MET A 90 -1.99 2.34 -9.62
N LYS A 91 -3.01 1.52 -9.95
CA LYS A 91 -3.27 0.24 -9.26
C LYS A 91 -2.05 -0.67 -9.30
N ARG A 92 -1.48 -0.87 -10.50
CA ARG A 92 -0.31 -1.72 -10.69
C ARG A 92 0.89 -1.20 -9.91
N LEU A 93 1.12 0.12 -9.94
CA LEU A 93 2.22 0.73 -9.20
C LEU A 93 2.12 0.43 -7.70
N LEU A 94 0.97 0.72 -7.09
CA LEU A 94 0.71 0.49 -5.66
C LEU A 94 0.87 -0.97 -5.26
N ILE A 95 0.33 -1.90 -6.06
CA ILE A 95 0.43 -3.34 -5.80
C ILE A 95 1.88 -3.80 -5.92
N VAL A 96 2.58 -3.43 -6.99
CA VAL A 96 3.97 -3.86 -7.23
C VAL A 96 4.88 -3.33 -6.12
N THR A 97 4.77 -2.06 -5.74
CA THR A 97 5.60 -1.50 -4.65
C THR A 97 5.26 -2.14 -3.31
N TRP A 98 3.99 -2.39 -3.03
CA TRP A 98 3.58 -3.08 -1.80
C TRP A 98 4.09 -4.52 -1.73
N CYS A 99 3.84 -5.32 -2.76
CA CYS A 99 4.32 -6.70 -2.83
C CYS A 99 5.86 -6.76 -2.76
N THR A 100 6.55 -5.87 -3.47
CA THR A 100 8.02 -5.78 -3.41
C THR A 100 8.49 -5.48 -1.99
N MET A 101 7.85 -4.56 -1.29
CA MET A 101 8.18 -4.23 0.10
C MET A 101 7.94 -5.43 1.03
N CYS A 102 6.82 -6.14 0.90
CA CYS A 102 6.50 -7.32 1.70
C CYS A 102 7.50 -8.46 1.44
N ILE A 103 7.73 -8.82 0.17
CA ILE A 103 8.66 -9.89 -0.22
C ILE A 103 10.08 -9.55 0.25
N SER A 104 10.52 -8.31 0.05
CA SER A 104 11.85 -7.86 0.47
C SER A 104 12.02 -7.94 1.98
N SER A 105 11.00 -7.54 2.75
CA SER A 105 11.02 -7.66 4.22
C SER A 105 11.12 -9.10 4.68
N VAL A 106 10.33 -10.01 4.10
CA VAL A 106 10.35 -11.45 4.44
C VAL A 106 11.70 -12.07 4.06
N ALA A 107 12.21 -11.77 2.87
CA ALA A 107 13.50 -12.28 2.39
C ALA A 107 14.68 -11.77 3.24
N PHE A 108 14.67 -10.48 3.60
CA PHE A 108 15.67 -9.90 4.49
C PHE A 108 15.69 -10.59 5.85
N LEU A 109 14.53 -10.82 6.47
CA LEU A 109 14.43 -11.52 7.74
C LEU A 109 14.91 -12.98 7.62
N ALA A 110 14.47 -13.71 6.59
CA ALA A 110 14.86 -15.10 6.38
C ALA A 110 16.37 -15.26 6.14
N LEU A 111 17.00 -14.35 5.39
CA LEU A 111 18.42 -14.42 5.00
C LEU A 111 19.37 -13.69 5.95
N GLY A 112 18.85 -12.80 6.79
CA GLY A 112 19.60 -12.02 7.78
C GLY A 112 19.70 -12.69 9.15
N SER A 113 18.94 -13.77 9.38
CA SER A 113 18.89 -14.51 10.66
C SER A 113 19.99 -15.56 10.84
N PHE A 114 21.05 -15.55 10.02
CA PHE A 114 22.16 -16.51 10.07
C PHE A 114 23.51 -15.82 9.89
#